data_AF-A0A0C2BI69-F1
#
_entry.id   AF-A0A0C2BI69-F1
#
_cell.length_a   1.000
_cell.length_b   1.000
_cell.length_c   1.000
_cell.angle_alpha   90.00
_cell.angle_beta   90.00
_cell.angle_gamma   90.00
#
_symmetry.space_group_name_H-M   'P 1'
#
loop_
_entity.id
_entity.type
_entity.pdbx_description
1 polymer ?
#
loop_
_entity_poly.entity_id
_entity_poly.type
_entity_poly.pdbx_seq_one_letter_code
_entity_poly.pdbx_strand_id
1 'polypeptide(L)'
;VPFEEIAPIVDRTPAAARQLASRARRRVQGKAPDPEADAGRQREIVDAFLTAAREGEFEALLALLDPDVVLRADTGPLSVGGPSGVIRGARAVAEQAMSFQRLAESTQPVLVNGGPGLISAPAGRPFSVAGVTISGGRIVEINILSDPERLSRIDMTVITDES
;
A
#
# COMPACT_ATOMS: atom_id res chain seq x y z
N VAL A 1 25.25 -3.19 -3.85
CA VAL A 1 24.70 -4.55 -3.88
C VAL A 1 23.25 -4.39 -4.34
N PRO A 2 22.97 -4.54 -5.65
CA PRO A 2 21.62 -4.49 -6.17
C PRO A 2 20.98 -5.85 -5.99
N PHE A 3 20.07 -5.82 -5.07
CA PHE A 3 19.40 -6.97 -4.61
C PHE A 3 18.37 -7.40 -5.68
N GLU A 4 18.54 -8.62 -6.21
CA GLU A 4 17.59 -9.32 -7.07
C GLU A 4 17.16 -10.72 -6.53
N GLU A 5 15.84 -10.91 -6.48
CA GLU A 5 14.99 -12.13 -6.34
C GLU A 5 14.35 -12.40 -4.97
N ILE A 6 13.02 -12.24 -4.87
CA ILE A 6 12.22 -12.80 -3.76
C ILE A 6 10.91 -13.48 -4.24
N ALA A 7 10.81 -14.76 -3.92
CA ALA A 7 9.62 -15.62 -3.94
C ALA A 7 9.06 -15.85 -2.50
N PRO A 8 7.82 -16.36 -2.32
CA PRO A 8 6.98 -16.03 -1.15
C PRO A 8 7.02 -17.05 0.00
N ILE A 9 6.92 -16.59 1.27
CA ILE A 9 6.55 -17.45 2.42
C ILE A 9 5.63 -16.69 3.41
N VAL A 10 4.64 -17.43 3.93
CA VAL A 10 3.45 -17.02 4.69
C VAL A 10 3.58 -17.27 6.20
N ASP A 11 2.81 -16.49 6.96
CA ASP A 11 2.24 -16.71 8.32
C ASP A 11 3.12 -16.42 9.56
N ARG A 12 2.74 -15.41 10.37
CA ARG A 12 1.84 -15.56 11.55
C ARG A 12 1.49 -14.25 12.29
N THR A 13 0.19 -14.14 12.65
CA THR A 13 -0.44 -13.47 13.83
C THR A 13 -0.82 -11.94 13.83
N PRO A 14 -1.96 -11.52 14.46
CA PRO A 14 -3.30 -11.72 13.87
C PRO A 14 -4.35 -10.57 14.01
N ALA A 15 -4.08 -9.36 14.53
CA ALA A 15 -5.17 -8.40 14.87
C ALA A 15 -5.38 -7.27 13.85
N ALA A 16 -4.33 -6.51 13.52
CA ALA A 16 -4.40 -5.42 12.53
C ALA A 16 -4.58 -5.97 11.10
N ALA A 17 -3.93 -7.10 10.81
CA ALA A 17 -4.08 -7.89 9.60
C ALA A 17 -5.54 -8.30 9.33
N ARG A 18 -6.33 -8.53 10.39
CA ARG A 18 -7.72 -8.98 10.27
C ARG A 18 -8.63 -7.90 9.70
N GLN A 19 -8.35 -6.62 9.93
CA GLN A 19 -9.18 -5.50 9.46
C GLN A 19 -8.91 -5.18 7.97
N LEU A 20 -7.63 -5.24 7.56
CA LEU A 20 -7.20 -5.10 6.16
C LEU A 20 -7.64 -6.32 5.33
N ALA A 21 -7.38 -7.54 5.82
CA ALA A 21 -7.73 -8.78 5.14
C ALA A 21 -9.25 -9.05 5.12
N SER A 22 -10.02 -8.67 6.15
CA SER A 22 -11.48 -8.85 6.14
C SER A 22 -12.16 -8.01 5.04
N ARG A 23 -11.63 -6.81 4.74
CA ARG A 23 -12.19 -5.94 3.70
C ARG A 23 -11.78 -6.37 2.30
N ALA A 24 -10.51 -6.78 2.12
CA ALA A 24 -10.03 -7.34 0.87
C ALA A 24 -10.76 -8.67 0.53
N ARG A 25 -10.84 -9.62 1.48
CA ARG A 25 -11.51 -10.92 1.28
C ARG A 25 -13.00 -10.82 0.97
N ARG A 26 -13.69 -9.79 1.50
CA ARG A 26 -15.14 -9.60 1.25
C ARG A 26 -15.44 -9.12 -0.18
N ARG A 27 -14.45 -8.71 -0.98
CA ARG A 27 -14.67 -8.19 -2.35
C ARG A 27 -14.16 -9.10 -3.48
N VAL A 28 -13.40 -10.16 -3.18
CA VAL A 28 -12.81 -11.08 -4.18
C VAL A 28 -13.79 -12.20 -4.62
N GLN A 29 -15.09 -12.12 -4.28
CA GLN A 29 -16.09 -13.11 -4.72
C GLN A 29 -16.60 -12.87 -6.15
N GLY A 30 -15.70 -12.81 -7.12
CA GLY A 30 -16.05 -12.70 -8.54
C GLY A 30 -14.95 -13.26 -9.43
N LYS A 31 -15.13 -14.51 -9.89
CA LYS A 31 -14.39 -15.22 -10.96
C LYS A 31 -12.87 -14.92 -11.02
N ALA A 32 -12.10 -15.63 -10.20
CA ALA A 32 -10.67 -15.41 -10.05
C ALA A 32 -9.87 -15.80 -11.32
N PRO A 33 -8.99 -14.92 -11.83
CA PRO A 33 -7.88 -15.27 -12.71
C PRO A 33 -6.87 -16.21 -12.01
N ASP A 34 -5.86 -16.67 -12.76
CA ASP A 34 -4.72 -17.38 -12.18
C ASP A 34 -4.07 -16.53 -11.06
N PRO A 35 -4.00 -17.05 -9.81
CA PRO A 35 -3.48 -16.30 -8.66
C PRO A 35 -2.07 -15.71 -8.86
N GLU A 36 -1.20 -16.39 -9.62
CA GLU A 36 0.17 -15.91 -9.87
C GLU A 36 0.18 -14.77 -10.89
N ALA A 37 -0.63 -14.88 -11.96
CA ALA A 37 -0.79 -13.83 -12.95
C ALA A 37 -1.46 -12.58 -12.36
N ASP A 38 -2.40 -12.75 -11.43
CA ASP A 38 -3.04 -11.65 -10.70
C ASP A 38 -2.04 -10.95 -9.76
N ALA A 39 -1.17 -11.70 -9.07
CA ALA A 39 -0.13 -11.13 -8.22
C ALA A 39 0.90 -10.30 -9.00
N GLY A 40 1.34 -10.77 -10.17
CA GLY A 40 2.23 -10.02 -11.06
C GLY A 40 1.60 -8.70 -11.52
N ARG A 41 0.34 -8.76 -11.96
CA ARG A 41 -0.39 -7.56 -12.41
C ARG A 41 -0.64 -6.56 -11.29
N GLN A 42 -0.93 -7.04 -10.08
CA GLN A 42 -1.11 -6.19 -8.90
C GLN A 42 0.20 -5.47 -8.53
N ARG A 43 1.33 -6.16 -8.62
CA ARG A 43 2.65 -5.56 -8.39
C ARG A 43 2.95 -4.44 -9.39
N GLU A 44 2.74 -4.68 -10.69
CA GLU A 44 2.92 -3.66 -11.73
C GLU A 44 2.10 -2.39 -11.46
N ILE A 45 0.86 -2.53 -10.98
CA ILE A 45 -0.01 -1.39 -10.66
C ILE A 45 0.51 -0.61 -9.45
N VAL A 46 0.99 -1.30 -8.42
CA VAL A 46 1.58 -0.66 -7.24
C VAL A 46 2.88 0.07 -7.61
N ASP A 47 3.73 -0.54 -8.42
CA ASP A 47 4.99 0.04 -8.87
C ASP A 47 4.75 1.27 -9.76
N ALA A 48 3.78 1.19 -10.67
CA ALA A 48 3.37 2.33 -11.48
C ALA A 48 2.78 3.46 -10.62
N PHE A 49 1.97 3.14 -9.62
CA PHE A 49 1.41 4.13 -8.70
C PHE A 49 2.51 4.83 -7.90
N LEU A 50 3.47 4.06 -7.37
CA LEU A 50 4.60 4.59 -6.60
C LEU A 50 5.52 5.45 -7.47
N THR A 51 5.79 5.03 -8.70
CA THR A 51 6.57 5.80 -9.67
C THR A 51 5.87 7.13 -9.98
N ALA A 52 4.57 7.09 -10.32
CA ALA A 52 3.80 8.29 -10.59
C ALA A 52 3.74 9.25 -9.38
N ALA A 53 3.62 8.70 -8.17
CA ALA A 53 3.64 9.49 -6.94
C ALA A 53 4.99 10.16 -6.70
N ARG A 54 6.11 9.50 -7.00
CA ARG A 54 7.46 10.08 -6.88
C ARG A 54 7.71 11.18 -7.90
N GLU A 55 7.35 10.93 -9.16
CA GLU A 55 7.57 11.88 -10.26
C GLU A 55 6.55 13.03 -10.27
N GLY A 56 5.45 12.94 -9.51
CA GLY A 56 4.38 13.94 -9.53
C GLY A 56 3.48 13.88 -10.74
N GLU A 57 3.40 12.72 -11.39
CA GLU A 57 2.61 12.47 -12.59
C GLU A 57 1.13 12.31 -12.24
N PHE A 58 0.43 13.44 -12.06
CA PHE A 58 -0.97 13.47 -11.63
C PHE A 58 -1.90 12.66 -12.54
N GLU A 59 -1.75 12.78 -13.86
CA GLU A 59 -2.58 12.06 -14.83
C GLU A 59 -2.31 10.55 -14.78
N ALA A 60 -1.06 10.14 -14.54
CA ALA A 60 -0.72 8.73 -14.37
C ALA A 60 -1.34 8.16 -13.07
N LEU A 61 -1.36 8.94 -11.98
CA LEU A 61 -2.07 8.57 -10.77
C LEU A 61 -3.57 8.39 -11.02
N LEU A 62 -4.21 9.35 -11.69
CA LEU A 62 -5.63 9.26 -12.05
C LEU A 62 -5.94 8.02 -12.91
N ALA A 63 -5.06 7.67 -13.85
CA ALA A 63 -5.24 6.51 -14.72
C ALA A 63 -5.25 5.18 -13.95
N LEU A 64 -4.56 5.11 -12.82
CA LEU A 64 -4.43 3.90 -11.98
C LEU A 64 -5.52 3.79 -10.91
N LEU A 65 -6.16 4.90 -10.56
CA LEU A 65 -7.19 4.94 -9.53
C LEU A 65 -8.57 4.60 -10.10
N ASP A 66 -9.38 3.93 -9.27
CA ASP A 66 -10.81 3.83 -9.50
C ASP A 66 -11.50 5.18 -9.23
N PRO A 67 -12.50 5.61 -10.02
CA PRO A 67 -13.21 6.86 -9.78
C PRO A 67 -13.76 7.01 -8.35
N ASP A 68 -14.17 5.91 -7.74
CA ASP A 68 -14.75 5.84 -6.39
C ASP A 68 -13.75 5.35 -5.33
N VAL A 69 -12.45 5.36 -5.64
CA VAL A 69 -11.38 4.92 -4.74
C VAL A 69 -11.51 5.58 -3.36
N VAL A 70 -11.19 4.80 -2.34
CA VAL A 70 -11.21 5.26 -0.94
C VAL A 70 -9.83 5.12 -0.34
N LEU A 71 -9.29 6.23 0.16
CA LEU A 71 -8.10 6.23 1.00
C LEU A 71 -8.52 6.41 2.45
N ARG A 72 -8.03 5.53 3.33
CA ARG A 72 -8.23 5.60 4.78
C ARG A 72 -6.87 5.73 5.43
N ALA A 73 -6.67 6.78 6.22
CA ALA A 73 -5.46 6.96 7.01
C ALA A 73 -5.81 6.80 8.49
N ASP A 74 -5.12 5.88 9.14
CA ASP A 74 -5.15 5.67 10.58
C ASP A 74 -3.78 6.05 11.14
N THR A 75 -3.68 7.28 11.61
CA THR A 75 -2.46 7.85 12.16
C THR A 75 -2.36 7.59 13.67
N GLY A 76 -3.43 7.15 14.33
CA GLY A 76 -3.47 7.03 15.78
C GLY A 76 -3.55 8.41 16.48
N PRO A 77 -3.79 8.42 17.80
CA PRO A 77 -4.07 9.64 18.56
C PRO A 77 -2.86 10.56 18.78
N LEU A 78 -1.64 10.05 18.57
CA LEU A 78 -0.39 10.73 18.92
C LEU A 78 0.49 11.05 17.69
N SER A 79 0.02 10.81 16.47
CA SER A 79 0.87 10.95 15.28
C SER A 79 1.02 12.37 14.78
N VAL A 80 2.25 12.65 14.33
CA VAL A 80 2.68 13.91 13.72
C VAL A 80 2.26 14.00 12.22
N GLY A 81 1.72 12.92 11.65
CA GLY A 81 1.36 12.81 10.22
C GLY A 81 -0.01 13.36 9.82
N GLY A 82 -0.75 14.00 10.73
CA GLY A 82 -2.10 14.55 10.50
C GLY A 82 -3.23 13.71 11.09
N PRO A 83 -4.48 14.20 11.06
CA PRO A 83 -5.62 13.51 11.64
C PRO A 83 -5.97 12.25 10.85
N SER A 84 -6.42 11.21 11.55
CA SER A 84 -7.02 10.04 10.90
C SER A 84 -8.25 10.47 10.08
N GLY A 85 -8.43 9.89 8.90
CA GLY A 85 -9.41 10.40 7.96
C GLY A 85 -9.71 9.47 6.78
N VAL A 86 -10.76 9.82 6.05
CA VAL A 86 -11.19 9.12 4.84
C VAL A 86 -11.25 10.12 3.69
N ILE A 87 -10.51 9.84 2.62
CA ILE A 87 -10.52 10.58 1.36
C ILE A 87 -11.22 9.71 0.32
N ARG A 88 -12.06 10.32 -0.51
CA ARG A 88 -12.85 9.61 -1.53
C ARG A 88 -12.66 10.27 -2.88
N GLY A 89 -12.61 9.44 -3.90
CA GLY A 89 -12.54 9.87 -5.29
C GLY A 89 -11.11 9.93 -5.83
N ALA A 90 -10.94 9.54 -7.09
CA ALA A 90 -9.62 9.44 -7.74
C ALA A 90 -8.83 10.75 -7.64
N ARG A 91 -9.47 11.88 -7.91
CA ARG A 91 -8.82 13.21 -7.86
C ARG A 91 -8.26 13.54 -6.50
N ALA A 92 -9.08 13.45 -5.44
CA ALA A 92 -8.65 13.78 -4.09
C ALA A 92 -7.54 12.84 -3.59
N VAL A 93 -7.59 11.56 -3.98
CA VAL A 93 -6.54 10.59 -3.66
C VAL A 93 -5.25 10.87 -4.44
N ALA A 94 -5.33 11.27 -5.72
CA ALA A 94 -4.16 11.67 -6.50
C ALA A 94 -3.51 12.95 -5.97
N GLU A 95 -4.31 13.98 -5.64
CA GLU A 95 -3.83 15.21 -4.99
C GLU A 95 -3.15 14.90 -3.65
N GLN A 96 -3.74 14.00 -2.85
CA GLN A 96 -3.11 13.51 -1.63
C GLN A 96 -1.76 12.84 -1.96
N ALA A 97 -1.70 11.91 -2.91
CA ALA A 97 -0.46 11.22 -3.26
C ALA A 97 0.65 12.20 -3.68
N MET A 98 0.32 13.24 -4.45
CA MET A 98 1.27 14.31 -4.81
C MET A 98 1.82 15.05 -3.57
N SER A 99 0.99 15.29 -2.55
CA SER A 99 1.45 15.97 -1.33
C SER A 99 2.46 15.15 -0.50
N PHE A 100 2.57 13.83 -0.76
CA PHE A 100 3.49 12.92 -0.08
C PHE A 100 4.69 12.50 -0.94
N GLN A 101 5.00 13.21 -2.03
CA GLN A 101 6.17 12.96 -2.91
C GLN A 101 7.47 12.65 -2.14
N ARG A 102 7.86 13.52 -1.20
CA ARG A 102 9.08 13.33 -0.39
C ARG A 102 9.05 12.06 0.45
N LEU A 103 7.87 11.63 0.91
CA LEU A 103 7.72 10.38 1.63
C LEU A 103 7.80 9.18 0.68
N ALA A 104 7.28 9.33 -0.55
CA ALA A 104 7.30 8.32 -1.61
C ALA A 104 8.73 7.94 -2.05
N GLU A 105 9.70 8.85 -1.96
CA GLU A 105 11.13 8.58 -2.18
C GLU A 105 11.67 7.52 -1.20
N SER A 106 11.20 7.56 0.06
CA SER A 106 11.53 6.58 1.11
C SER A 106 10.54 5.42 1.21
N THR A 107 9.69 5.24 0.19
CA THR A 107 8.63 4.23 0.18
C THR A 107 9.00 3.08 -0.75
N GLN A 108 8.75 1.85 -0.33
CA GLN A 108 9.02 0.64 -1.11
C GLN A 108 7.77 -0.26 -1.19
N PRO A 109 7.55 -0.97 -2.31
CA PRO A 109 6.54 -2.01 -2.41
C PRO A 109 6.84 -3.18 -1.47
N VAL A 110 5.83 -3.71 -0.79
CA VAL A 110 5.93 -4.88 0.10
C VAL A 110 4.69 -5.75 0.01
N LEU A 111 4.79 -6.99 0.49
CA LEU A 111 3.61 -7.83 0.73
C LEU A 111 3.09 -7.60 2.15
N VAL A 112 1.86 -7.12 2.26
CA VAL A 112 1.17 -6.95 3.55
C VAL A 112 0.14 -8.06 3.68
N ASN A 113 0.42 -9.07 4.50
CA ASN A 113 -0.43 -10.27 4.68
C ASN A 113 -0.75 -11.00 3.36
N GLY A 114 0.24 -11.09 2.47
CA GLY A 114 0.09 -11.75 1.16
C GLY A 114 -0.63 -10.93 0.09
N GLY A 115 -1.00 -9.68 0.39
CA GLY A 115 -1.54 -8.73 -0.59
C GLY A 115 -0.58 -7.58 -0.88
N PRO A 116 -0.83 -6.81 -1.96
CA PRO A 116 0.00 -5.66 -2.32
C PRO A 116 -0.04 -4.55 -1.26
N GLY A 117 1.12 -3.97 -0.97
CA GLY A 117 1.25 -2.85 -0.05
C GLY A 117 2.50 -2.02 -0.28
N LEU A 118 2.63 -0.97 0.54
CA LEU A 118 3.74 -0.02 0.55
C LEU A 118 4.23 0.15 1.99
N ILE A 119 5.54 0.32 2.18
CA ILE A 119 6.12 0.73 3.46
C ILE A 119 6.94 2.00 3.24
N SER A 120 6.73 3.01 4.07
CA SER A 120 7.53 4.24 4.09
C SER A 120 8.45 4.21 5.30
N ALA A 121 9.77 4.28 5.06
CA ALA A 121 10.78 4.19 6.10
C ALA A 121 11.84 5.30 5.98
N PRO A 122 11.49 6.58 6.21
CA PRO A 122 12.45 7.68 6.19
C PRO A 122 13.55 7.43 7.22
N ALA A 123 14.81 7.63 6.82
CA ALA A 123 15.99 7.32 7.61
C ALA A 123 16.04 5.87 8.15
N GLY A 124 15.44 4.91 7.41
CA GLY A 124 15.43 3.49 7.76
C GLY A 124 14.48 3.13 8.91
N ARG A 125 13.60 4.04 9.33
CA ARG A 125 12.64 3.81 10.42
C ARG A 125 11.22 3.72 9.87
N PRO A 126 10.49 2.61 10.08
CA PRO A 126 9.10 2.49 9.65
C PRO A 126 8.25 3.66 10.17
N PHE A 127 7.71 4.43 9.22
CA PHE A 127 6.84 5.58 9.48
C PHE A 127 5.39 5.28 9.14
N SER A 128 5.15 4.50 8.07
CA SER A 128 3.82 4.09 7.69
C SER A 128 3.82 2.81 6.85
N VAL A 129 2.73 2.06 6.93
CA VAL A 129 2.42 0.92 6.06
C VAL A 129 1.10 1.18 5.38
N ALA A 130 1.01 0.93 4.08
CA ALA A 130 -0.22 1.00 3.32
C ALA A 130 -0.59 -0.36 2.72
N GLY A 131 -1.82 -0.82 2.92
CA GLY A 131 -2.40 -1.93 2.16
C GLY A 131 -3.18 -1.40 0.97
N VAL A 132 -2.94 -1.97 -0.22
CA VAL A 132 -3.60 -1.57 -1.47
C VAL A 132 -4.58 -2.67 -1.89
N THR A 133 -5.78 -2.28 -2.30
CA THR A 133 -6.76 -3.21 -2.91
C THR A 133 -6.93 -2.84 -4.37
N ILE A 134 -6.74 -3.83 -5.23
CA ILE A 134 -6.85 -3.69 -6.68
C ILE A 134 -8.01 -4.54 -7.17
N SER A 135 -8.81 -3.99 -8.10
CA SER A 135 -9.90 -4.70 -8.76
C SER A 135 -10.02 -4.20 -10.19
N GLY A 136 -10.16 -5.10 -11.16
CA GLY A 136 -10.28 -4.73 -12.57
C GLY A 136 -9.11 -3.90 -13.11
N GLY A 137 -7.91 -4.08 -12.56
CA GLY A 137 -6.71 -3.33 -12.94
C GLY A 137 -6.63 -1.90 -12.41
N ARG A 138 -7.49 -1.52 -11.45
CA ARG A 138 -7.48 -0.20 -10.78
C ARG A 138 -7.39 -0.34 -9.27
N ILE A 139 -6.80 0.66 -8.63
CA ILE A 139 -6.75 0.77 -7.17
C ILE A 139 -8.11 1.27 -6.67
N VAL A 140 -8.79 0.44 -5.87
CA VAL A 140 -10.13 0.74 -5.32
C VAL A 140 -10.11 1.11 -3.84
N GLU A 141 -9.06 0.74 -3.10
CA GLU A 141 -8.89 1.14 -1.70
C GLU A 141 -7.42 1.22 -1.31
N ILE A 142 -7.05 2.24 -0.54
CA ILE A 142 -5.74 2.41 0.09
C ILE A 142 -5.97 2.55 1.58
N ASN A 143 -5.35 1.70 2.40
CA ASN A 143 -5.45 1.77 3.86
C ASN A 143 -4.07 2.01 4.44
N ILE A 144 -3.84 3.21 4.96
CA ILE A 144 -2.58 3.65 5.56
C ILE A 144 -2.69 3.52 7.08
N LEU A 145 -1.67 2.94 7.69
CA LEU A 145 -1.44 2.92 9.12
C LEU A 145 -0.11 3.61 9.41
N SER A 146 -0.16 4.67 10.21
CA SER A 146 1.03 5.44 10.64
C SER A 146 1.11 5.56 12.17
N ASP A 147 0.23 4.88 12.92
CA ASP A 147 0.28 4.81 14.38
C ASP A 147 1.56 4.09 14.85
N PRO A 148 2.50 4.78 15.52
CA PRO A 148 3.77 4.19 15.94
C PRO A 148 3.61 3.00 16.88
N GLU A 149 2.60 3.02 17.76
CA GLU A 149 2.34 1.92 18.69
C GLU A 149 1.90 0.68 17.92
N ARG A 150 1.04 0.85 16.93
CA ARG A 150 0.56 -0.26 16.11
C ARG A 150 1.60 -0.74 15.10
N LEU A 151 2.41 0.16 14.54
CA LEU A 151 3.53 -0.19 13.67
C LEU A 151 4.55 -1.06 14.41
N SER A 152 4.84 -0.78 15.69
CA SER A 152 5.74 -1.61 16.51
C SER A 152 5.25 -3.06 16.72
N ARG A 153 3.96 -3.31 16.46
CA ARG A 153 3.30 -4.63 16.61
C ARG A 153 3.05 -5.33 15.28
N ILE A 154 3.38 -4.71 14.15
CA ILE A 154 3.28 -5.36 12.84
C ILE A 154 4.58 -6.11 12.59
N ASP A 155 4.46 -7.39 12.26
CA ASP A 155 5.57 -8.15 11.70
C ASP A 155 5.85 -7.60 10.30
N MET A 156 6.82 -6.69 10.22
CA MET A 156 7.24 -6.04 8.98
C MET A 156 8.50 -6.74 8.50
N THR A 157 8.34 -7.75 7.65
CA THR A 157 9.49 -8.32 6.94
C THR A 157 9.87 -7.35 5.82
N VAL A 158 10.93 -6.57 6.05
CA VAL A 158 11.53 -5.72 5.03
C VAL A 158 12.14 -6.63 3.97
N ILE A 159 11.82 -6.37 2.71
CA ILE A 159 12.48 -6.96 1.54
C ILE A 159 13.88 -6.32 1.48
N THR A 160 14.82 -6.79 2.30
CA THR A 160 16.24 -6.67 1.98
C THR A 160 16.57 -7.87 1.14
N ASP A 161 16.73 -7.62 -0.13
CA ASP A 161 17.34 -8.58 -1.02
C ASP A 161 18.89 -8.52 -0.71
N GLU A 162 19.73 -9.48 -1.09
CA GLU A 162 21.19 -9.51 -0.79
C GLU A 162 21.97 -10.01 -2.03
N SER A 163 22.72 -9.12 -2.70
CA SER A 163 23.74 -9.30 -3.76
C SER A 163 24.21 -7.95 -4.31
#